data_AF-A0A7J0D597-F1
#
_entry.id   AF-A0A7J0D597-F1
#
_cell.length_a   1.000
_cell.length_b   1.000
_cell.length_c   1.000
_cell.angle_alpha   90.00
_cell.angle_beta   90.00
_cell.angle_gamma   90.00
#
_symmetry.space_group_name_H-M   'P 1'
#
loop_
_entity.id
_entity.type
_entity.pdbx_description
1 polymer ?
#
loop_
_entity_poly.entity_id
_entity_poly.type
_entity_poly.pdbx_seq_one_letter_code
_entity_poly.pdbx_strand_id
1 'polypeptide(L)'
;MKTTRHPRPTGYGVFLAPGLLLSLLFLVVPLVMTLYYSLTQWQGVGEPTWIGFDNYTRLFSDADFWASFRNIAFVIVGIAVVPTLLGLFLAALLFDYIGKKHGDGFVSLFRSGLYLPQVIPVAVTGLMWGWILAPKAPSTASSKRSG
;
A
#
# COMPACT_ATOMS: atom_id res chain seq x y z
N MET A 1 -8.67 -31.34 -42.28
CA MET A 1 -8.95 -30.17 -41.43
C MET A 1 -7.91 -29.09 -41.71
N LYS A 2 -8.27 -28.00 -42.41
CA LYS A 2 -7.36 -26.85 -42.64
C LYS A 2 -7.57 -25.86 -41.50
N THR A 3 -6.59 -25.71 -40.61
CA THR A 3 -6.58 -24.65 -39.59
C THR A 3 -6.29 -23.31 -40.27
N THR A 4 -7.34 -22.55 -40.56
CA THR A 4 -7.22 -21.17 -41.05
C THR A 4 -6.72 -20.28 -39.92
N ARG A 5 -5.43 -19.93 -39.95
CA ARG A 5 -4.88 -18.87 -39.08
C ARG A 5 -5.44 -17.53 -39.56
N HIS A 6 -6.32 -16.92 -38.76
CA HIS A 6 -6.73 -15.53 -38.99
C HIS A 6 -5.49 -14.61 -38.89
N PRO A 7 -5.22 -13.77 -39.91
CA PRO A 7 -4.21 -12.72 -39.78
C PRO A 7 -4.64 -11.78 -38.66
N ARG A 8 -3.83 -11.66 -37.61
CA ARG A 8 -4.05 -10.71 -36.52
C ARG A 8 -3.96 -9.30 -37.12
N PRO A 9 -5.02 -8.48 -37.10
CA PRO A 9 -4.92 -7.14 -37.66
C PRO A 9 -3.91 -6.35 -36.82
N THR A 10 -2.81 -5.95 -37.44
CA THR A 10 -1.65 -5.25 -36.87
C THR A 10 -1.97 -3.82 -36.41
N GLY A 11 -3.24 -3.41 -36.43
CA GLY A 11 -3.72 -2.06 -36.12
C GLY A 11 -4.05 -1.78 -34.65
N TYR A 12 -4.09 -2.79 -33.78
CA TYR A 12 -4.41 -2.58 -32.35
C TYR A 12 -3.37 -1.72 -31.60
N GLY A 13 -2.11 -1.72 -32.04
CA GLY A 13 -1.04 -0.95 -31.41
C GLY A 13 -1.26 0.57 -31.48
N VAL A 14 -1.84 1.07 -32.58
CA VAL A 14 -2.12 2.51 -32.77
C VAL A 14 -3.28 2.97 -31.88
N PHE A 15 -4.25 2.10 -31.60
CA PHE A 15 -5.36 2.38 -30.68
C PHE A 15 -4.91 2.40 -29.21
N LEU A 16 -3.94 1.55 -28.85
CA LEU A 16 -3.32 1.51 -27.52
C LEU A 16 -2.33 2.66 -27.29
N ALA A 17 -1.71 3.17 -28.36
CA ALA A 17 -0.66 4.17 -28.31
C ALA A 17 -0.99 5.42 -27.48
N PRO A 18 -2.13 6.13 -27.67
CA PRO A 18 -2.40 7.35 -26.88
C PRO A 18 -2.62 7.07 -25.40
N GLY A 19 -3.31 5.98 -25.05
CA GLY A 19 -3.53 5.59 -23.65
C GLY A 19 -2.22 5.19 -22.95
N LEU A 20 -1.38 4.43 -23.65
CA LEU A 20 -0.08 4.00 -23.14
C LEU A 20 0.89 5.19 -23.01
N LEU A 21 0.88 6.10 -23.99
CA LEU A 21 1.70 7.33 -23.96
C LEU A 21 1.30 8.23 -22.80
N LEU A 22 0.00 8.48 -22.59
CA LEU A 22 -0.49 9.24 -21.44
C LEU A 22 -0.10 8.55 -20.12
N SER A 23 -0.29 7.23 -20.02
CA SER A 23 0.08 6.47 -18.81
C SER A 23 1.57 6.57 -18.50
N LEU A 24 2.42 6.42 -19.52
CA LEU A 24 3.86 6.57 -19.37
C LEU A 24 4.25 7.98 -19.01
N LEU A 25 3.63 8.99 -19.62
CA LEU A 25 3.94 10.39 -19.32
C LEU A 25 3.62 10.72 -17.85
N PHE A 26 2.44 10.30 -17.36
CA PHE A 26 2.05 10.49 -15.96
C PHE A 26 2.90 9.71 -14.97
N LEU A 27 3.55 8.61 -15.37
CA LEU A 27 4.45 7.83 -14.51
C LEU A 27 5.88 8.37 -14.56
N VAL A 28 6.40 8.63 -15.76
CA VAL A 28 7.80 8.97 -16.02
C VAL A 28 8.08 10.42 -15.63
N VAL A 29 7.18 11.36 -15.91
CA VAL A 29 7.40 12.77 -15.56
C VAL A 29 7.64 12.98 -14.06
N PRO A 30 6.75 12.54 -13.14
CA PRO A 30 7.01 12.69 -11.71
C PRO A 30 8.23 11.88 -11.27
N LEU A 31 8.49 10.72 -11.86
CA LEU A 31 9.68 9.92 -11.53
C LEU A 31 10.98 10.66 -11.87
N VAL A 32 11.07 11.25 -13.07
CA VAL A 32 12.22 12.06 -13.49
C VAL A 32 12.35 13.31 -12.61
N MET A 33 11.23 13.95 -12.25
CA MET A 33 11.23 15.07 -11.30
C MET A 33 11.75 14.65 -9.92
N THR A 34 11.32 13.51 -9.38
CA THR A 34 11.83 12.97 -8.11
C THR A 34 13.32 12.67 -8.18
N LEU A 35 13.80 12.08 -9.28
CA LEU A 35 15.23 11.84 -9.49
C LEU A 35 16.02 13.16 -9.57
N TYR A 36 15.53 14.14 -10.32
CA TYR A 36 16.12 15.47 -10.37
C TYR A 36 16.18 16.10 -8.98
N TYR A 37 15.06 16.11 -8.24
CA TYR A 37 15.02 16.67 -6.90
C TYR A 37 15.92 15.93 -5.91
N SER A 38 16.11 14.62 -6.06
CA SER A 38 17.03 13.85 -5.21
C SER A 38 18.49 14.31 -5.33
N LEU A 39 18.86 14.94 -6.45
CA LEU A 39 20.20 15.49 -6.71
C LEU A 39 20.30 16.99 -6.37
N THR A 40 19.20 17.58 -5.89
CA THR A 40 19.14 18.98 -5.49
C THR A 40 18.87 19.10 -3.99
N GLN A 41 19.34 20.18 -3.39
CA GLN A 41 18.90 20.58 -2.06
C GLN A 41 17.66 21.48 -2.26
N TRP A 42 16.50 20.90 -1.97
CA TRP A 42 15.22 21.58 -2.08
C TRP A 42 14.25 21.13 -0.98
N GLN A 43 13.70 22.08 -0.24
CA GLN A 43 12.75 21.83 0.85
C GLN A 43 11.29 22.05 0.41
N GLY A 44 11.03 22.12 -0.89
CA GLY A 44 9.70 22.43 -1.45
C GLY A 44 9.36 23.92 -1.53
N VAL A 45 10.19 24.79 -0.95
CA VAL A 45 10.06 26.25 -0.99
C VAL A 45 11.37 26.86 -1.51
N GLY A 46 11.26 27.84 -2.41
CA GLY A 46 12.41 28.48 -3.06
C GLY A 46 12.95 27.69 -4.26
N GLU A 47 14.09 28.12 -4.78
CA GLU A 47 14.72 27.51 -5.96
C GLU A 47 15.58 26.28 -5.57
N PRO A 48 15.46 25.16 -6.31
CA PRO A 48 16.27 23.97 -6.05
C PRO A 48 17.73 24.23 -6.41
N THR A 49 18.64 23.93 -5.47
CA THR A 49 20.09 24.08 -5.69
C THR A 49 20.70 22.73 -6.03
N TRP A 50 21.44 22.64 -7.14
CA TRP A 50 22.06 21.37 -7.56
C TRP A 50 23.27 21.04 -6.68
N ILE A 51 23.22 19.91 -5.97
CA ILE A 51 24.28 19.44 -5.07
C ILE A 51 24.82 18.05 -5.43
N GLY A 52 24.34 17.48 -6.55
CA GLY A 52 24.76 16.16 -7.02
C GLY A 52 24.41 15.06 -6.01
N PHE A 53 25.39 14.26 -5.62
CA PHE A 53 25.18 13.08 -4.76
C PHE A 53 25.33 13.35 -3.26
N ASP A 54 25.49 14.60 -2.84
CA ASP A 54 25.73 14.93 -1.42
C ASP A 54 24.56 14.55 -0.50
N ASN A 55 23.32 14.54 -1.01
CA ASN A 55 22.17 14.01 -0.28
C ASN A 55 22.35 12.53 0.08
N TYR A 56 22.90 11.73 -0.83
CA TYR A 56 23.06 10.30 -0.65
C TYR A 56 24.19 9.99 0.33
N THR A 57 25.32 10.70 0.26
CA THR A 57 26.44 10.52 1.21
C THR A 57 25.99 10.80 2.64
N ARG A 58 25.26 11.91 2.86
CA ARG A 58 24.66 12.25 4.16
C ARG A 58 23.70 11.17 4.63
N LEU A 59 22.80 10.71 3.76
CA LEU A 59 21.81 9.67 4.06
C LEU A 59 22.46 8.36 4.51
N PHE A 60 23.52 7.91 3.82
CA PHE A 60 24.20 6.67 4.17
C PHE A 60 24.96 6.74 5.50
N SER A 61 25.40 7.93 5.91
CA SER A 61 26.05 8.16 7.20
C SER A 61 25.08 8.42 8.37
N ASP A 62 23.78 8.55 8.09
CA ASP A 62 22.77 8.92 9.07
C ASP A 62 22.23 7.68 9.83
N ALA A 63 22.49 7.61 11.13
CA ALA A 63 22.03 6.51 11.98
C ALA A 63 20.50 6.49 12.15
N ASP A 64 19.85 7.64 12.18
CA ASP A 64 18.40 7.76 12.33
C ASP A 64 17.69 7.29 11.06
N PHE A 65 18.29 7.56 9.89
CA PHE A 65 17.83 6.99 8.62
C PHE A 65 17.82 5.45 8.67
N TRP A 66 18.93 4.83 9.07
CA TRP A 66 19.02 3.37 9.14
C TRP A 66 18.11 2.74 10.20
N ALA A 67 17.94 3.42 11.35
CA ALA A 67 16.98 3.00 12.37
C ALA A 67 15.54 3.01 11.82
N SER A 68 15.16 4.09 11.14
CA SER A 68 13.85 4.24 10.50
C SER A 68 13.65 3.25 9.36
N PHE A 69 14.66 3.03 8.53
CA PHE A 69 14.65 2.08 7.42
C PHE A 69 14.44 0.63 7.91
N ARG A 70 15.13 0.23 8.99
CA ARG A 70 14.92 -1.09 9.58
C ARG A 70 13.51 -1.24 10.17
N ASN A 71 13.00 -0.20 10.83
CA ASN A 71 11.65 -0.22 11.38
C ASN A 71 10.61 -0.40 10.26
N ILE A 72 10.67 0.40 9.19
CA ILE A 72 9.72 0.29 8.08
C ILE A 72 9.86 -1.04 7.35
N ALA A 73 11.08 -1.56 7.17
CA ALA A 73 11.29 -2.88 6.58
C ALA A 73 10.65 -3.99 7.42
N PHE A 74 10.81 -3.94 8.76
CA PHE A 74 10.17 -4.90 9.67
C PHE A 74 8.65 -4.82 9.60
N VAL A 75 8.08 -3.61 9.61
CA VAL A 75 6.63 -3.39 9.49
C VAL A 75 6.12 -3.94 8.15
N ILE A 76 6.77 -3.64 7.03
CA ILE A 76 6.39 -4.12 5.69
C ILE A 76 6.37 -5.65 5.64
N VAL A 77 7.40 -6.30 6.15
CA VAL A 77 7.46 -7.77 6.20
C VAL A 77 6.33 -8.30 7.07
N GLY A 78 6.08 -7.70 8.24
CA GLY A 78 4.99 -8.09 9.13
C GLY A 78 3.62 -8.00 8.46
N ILE A 79 3.30 -6.87 7.84
CA ILE A 79 1.99 -6.65 7.18
C ILE A 79 1.84 -7.41 5.86
N ALA A 80 2.93 -7.84 5.22
CA ALA A 80 2.86 -8.67 4.02
C ALA A 80 2.71 -10.15 4.38
N VAL A 81 3.59 -10.65 5.26
CA VAL A 81 3.69 -12.09 5.57
C VAL A 81 2.52 -12.55 6.42
N VAL A 82 2.19 -11.84 7.52
CA VAL A 82 1.18 -12.32 8.48
C VAL A 82 -0.20 -12.42 7.83
N PRO A 83 -0.74 -11.37 7.15
CA PRO A 83 -2.05 -11.47 6.50
C PRO A 83 -2.06 -12.46 5.33
N THR A 84 -0.95 -12.62 4.61
CA THR A 84 -0.85 -13.58 3.50
C THR A 84 -0.90 -15.02 4.01
N LEU A 85 -0.13 -15.35 5.06
CA LEU A 85 -0.15 -16.68 5.67
C LEU A 85 -1.51 -16.99 6.30
N LEU A 86 -2.10 -16.03 7.02
CA LEU A 86 -3.43 -16.18 7.60
C LEU A 86 -4.50 -16.36 6.50
N GLY A 87 -4.45 -15.54 5.46
CA GLY A 87 -5.37 -15.63 4.32
C GLY A 87 -5.26 -16.96 3.59
N LEU A 88 -4.04 -17.44 3.34
CA LEU A 88 -3.80 -18.73 2.71
C LEU A 88 -4.27 -19.90 3.59
N PHE A 89 -3.99 -19.84 4.89
CA PHE A 89 -4.44 -20.84 5.85
C PHE A 89 -5.97 -20.92 5.92
N LEU A 90 -6.65 -19.78 6.04
CA LEU A 90 -8.11 -19.71 6.04
C LEU A 90 -8.71 -20.19 4.72
N ALA A 91 -8.10 -19.82 3.59
CA ALA A 91 -8.54 -20.27 2.27
C ALA A 91 -8.41 -21.80 2.14
N ALA A 92 -7.25 -22.36 2.49
CA ALA A 92 -7.02 -23.81 2.44
C ALA A 92 -8.03 -24.56 3.34
N LEU A 93 -8.25 -24.10 4.57
CA LEU A 93 -9.20 -24.71 5.49
C LEU A 93 -10.63 -24.66 4.95
N LEU A 94 -11.02 -23.54 4.34
CA LEU A 94 -12.36 -23.35 3.80
C LEU A 94 -12.59 -24.18 2.53
N PHE A 95 -11.65 -24.21 1.60
CA PHE A 95 -11.81 -24.94 0.33
C PHE A 95 -11.58 -26.45 0.49
N ASP A 96 -10.53 -26.87 1.20
CA ASP A 96 -10.18 -28.29 1.28
C ASP A 96 -11.02 -29.08 2.28
N TYR A 97 -11.48 -28.43 3.36
CA TYR A 97 -12.20 -29.12 4.44
C TYR A 97 -13.70 -28.81 4.46
N ILE A 98 -14.08 -27.54 4.33
CA ILE A 98 -15.47 -27.08 4.50
C ILE A 98 -16.25 -27.13 3.18
N GLY A 99 -15.65 -26.70 2.06
CA GLY A 99 -16.27 -26.68 0.74
C GLY A 99 -16.74 -28.06 0.28
N LYS A 100 -15.95 -29.11 0.56
CA LYS A 100 -16.33 -30.51 0.28
C LYS A 100 -17.53 -31.00 1.10
N LYS A 101 -17.84 -30.39 2.25
CA LYS A 101 -18.90 -30.85 3.19
C LYS A 101 -20.18 -29.99 3.18
N HIS A 102 -20.08 -28.69 2.91
CA HIS A 102 -21.20 -27.74 3.10
C HIS A 102 -21.62 -26.97 1.83
N GLY A 103 -20.97 -27.25 0.68
CA GLY A 103 -21.33 -26.66 -0.62
C GLY A 103 -20.86 -25.21 -0.81
N ASP A 104 -20.84 -24.77 -2.08
CA ASP A 104 -20.21 -23.51 -2.51
C ASP A 104 -20.85 -22.24 -1.90
N GLY A 105 -22.12 -22.30 -1.49
CA GLY A 105 -22.84 -21.17 -0.91
C GLY A 105 -22.26 -20.71 0.44
N PHE A 106 -21.86 -21.64 1.31
CA PHE A 106 -21.28 -21.32 2.62
C PHE A 106 -19.88 -20.69 2.47
N VAL A 107 -19.08 -21.20 1.53
CA VAL A 107 -17.76 -20.65 1.16
C VAL A 107 -17.90 -19.22 0.66
N SER A 108 -18.90 -18.94 -0.17
CA SER A 108 -19.17 -17.59 -0.69
C SER A 108 -19.57 -16.61 0.41
N LEU A 109 -20.37 -17.02 1.40
CA LEU A 109 -20.78 -16.15 2.51
C LEU A 109 -19.59 -15.80 3.42
N PHE A 110 -18.78 -16.80 3.79
CA PHE A 110 -17.59 -16.58 4.61
C PHE A 110 -16.57 -15.69 3.89
N ARG A 111 -16.36 -15.92 2.59
CA ARG A 111 -15.51 -15.07 1.74
C ARG A 111 -15.97 -13.61 1.81
N SER A 112 -17.26 -13.34 1.60
CA SER A 112 -17.81 -11.98 1.67
C SER A 112 -17.57 -11.29 3.01
N GLY A 113 -17.70 -12.03 4.13
CA GLY A 113 -17.40 -11.51 5.47
C GLY A 113 -15.94 -11.09 5.66
N LEU A 114 -14.99 -11.84 5.09
CA LEU A 114 -13.57 -11.50 5.13
C LEU A 114 -13.21 -10.25 4.31
N TYR A 115 -13.94 -9.97 3.23
CA TYR A 115 -13.72 -8.78 2.41
C TYR A 115 -14.41 -7.52 2.95
N LEU A 116 -15.43 -7.66 3.79
CA LEU A 116 -16.18 -6.54 4.37
C LEU A 116 -15.31 -5.44 5.00
N PRO A 117 -14.28 -5.74 5.83
CA PRO A 117 -13.44 -4.70 6.40
C PRO A 117 -12.60 -3.94 5.36
N GLN A 118 -12.30 -4.53 4.20
CA GLN A 118 -11.53 -3.85 3.13
C GLN A 118 -12.34 -2.74 2.45
N VAL A 119 -13.66 -2.75 2.59
CA VAL A 119 -14.55 -1.72 2.03
C VAL A 119 -14.58 -0.47 2.91
N ILE A 120 -14.12 -0.57 4.17
CA ILE A 120 -14.07 0.58 5.09
C ILE A 120 -12.99 1.57 4.62
N PRO A 121 -13.32 2.86 4.44
CA PRO A 121 -12.34 3.86 4.05
C PRO A 121 -11.19 3.99 5.07
N VAL A 122 -9.97 4.22 4.58
CA VAL A 122 -8.78 4.36 5.43
C VAL A 122 -8.93 5.50 6.45
N ALA A 123 -9.55 6.61 6.05
CA ALA A 123 -9.79 7.75 6.94
C ALA A 123 -10.68 7.38 8.15
N VAL A 124 -11.73 6.58 7.93
CA VAL A 124 -12.62 6.10 9.00
C VAL A 124 -11.87 5.15 9.93
N THR A 125 -11.09 4.23 9.37
CA THR A 125 -10.25 3.30 10.13
C THR A 125 -9.25 4.04 11.02
N GLY A 126 -8.63 5.12 10.51
CA GLY A 126 -7.72 5.97 11.28
C GLY A 126 -8.39 6.62 12.48
N LEU A 127 -9.62 7.15 12.31
CA LEU A 127 -10.40 7.71 13.42
C LEU A 127 -10.73 6.66 14.48
N MET A 128 -11.15 5.46 14.06
CA MET A 128 -11.45 4.37 14.98
C MET A 128 -10.22 3.96 15.79
N TRP A 129 -9.06 3.84 15.15
CA TRP A 129 -7.80 3.57 15.87
C TRP A 129 -7.45 4.70 16.84
N GLY A 130 -7.68 5.96 16.47
CA GLY A 130 -7.50 7.09 17.37
C GLY A 130 -8.34 6.98 18.65
N TRP A 131 -9.59 6.52 18.55
CA TRP A 131 -10.44 6.28 19.72
C TRP A 131 -10.03 5.05 20.53
N ILE A 132 -9.63 3.96 19.86
CA ILE A 132 -9.19 2.72 20.54
C ILE A 132 -7.90 2.95 21.32
N LEU A 133 -6.97 3.72 20.75
CA LEU A 133 -5.67 4.03 21.33
C LEU A 133 -5.71 5.27 22.24
N ALA A 134 -6.86 5.96 22.34
CA ALA A 134 -7.01 7.11 23.21
C ALA A 134 -6.71 6.69 24.66
N PRO A 135 -5.75 7.34 25.34
CA PRO A 135 -5.46 7.01 26.73
C PRO A 135 -6.72 7.25 27.56
N LYS A 136 -7.14 6.23 28.31
CA LYS A 136 -8.16 6.41 29.36
C LYS A 136 -7.57 7.37 30.38
N ALA A 137 -7.97 8.64 30.34
CA ALA A 137 -7.58 9.61 31.35
C ALA A 137 -7.92 9.03 32.74
N PRO A 138 -6.99 9.04 33.72
CA PRO A 138 -7.30 8.57 35.05
C PRO A 138 -8.47 9.41 35.59
N SER A 139 -9.52 8.74 36.06
CA SER A 139 -10.79 9.32 36.51
C SER A 139 -10.68 10.19 37.77
N THR A 140 -9.48 10.68 38.11
CA THR A 140 -9.18 11.40 39.36
C THR A 140 -9.03 12.90 39.20
N ALA A 141 -9.15 13.47 37.99
CA ALA A 141 -9.03 14.91 37.78
C ALA A 141 -10.34 15.72 37.95
N SER A 142 -11.51 15.07 38.11
CA SER A 142 -12.81 15.76 38.20
C SER A 142 -13.23 16.15 39.63
N SER A 143 -12.51 15.74 40.67
CA SER A 143 -12.89 16.00 42.07
C SER A 143 -12.20 17.21 42.72
N LYS A 144 -11.22 17.85 42.07
CA LYS A 144 -10.38 18.90 42.70
C LYS A 144 -10.69 20.35 42.30
N ARG A 145 -11.80 20.62 41.61
CA ARG A 145 -12.20 21.97 41.16
C ARG A 145 -13.42 22.57 41.87
N SER A 146 -13.95 21.92 42.90
CA SER A 146 -14.97 22.47 43.79
C SER A 146 -14.40 22.62 45.20
N GLY A 147 -13.73 23.75 45.44
CA GLY A 147 -13.17 24.17 46.71
C GLY A 147 -12.75 25.62 46.62
#